data_AF-A0AA96FA16-F1
#
_entry.id   AF-A0AA96FA16-F1
#
_cell.length_a   1.000
_cell.length_b   1.000
_cell.length_c   1.000
_cell.angle_alpha   90.00
_cell.angle_beta   90.00
_cell.angle_gamma   90.00
#
_symmetry.space_group_name_H-M   'P 1'
#
loop_
_entity.id
_entity.type
_entity.pdbx_description
1 polymer ?
#
loop_
_entity_poly.entity_id
_entity_poly.type
_entity_poly.pdbx_seq_one_letter_code
_entity_poly.pdbx_strand_id
1 'polypeptide(L)'
;MLDLLAQGRSVASVAHDLDVSEQTIYNWRRQDRIDRGIEAGLTTAEKGELAAARKRISELETELAVARRAVDVLKEQTDPKGAVRRSK
;
A
#
# COMPACT_ATOMS: atom_id res chain seq x y z
N MET A 1 -24.17 -0.91 -8.61
CA MET A 1 -24.69 -1.32 -7.27
C MET A 1 -25.30 -0.13 -6.54
N LEU A 2 -24.57 0.97 -6.34
CA LEU A 2 -25.13 2.22 -5.81
C LEU A 2 -26.21 2.83 -6.74
N ASP A 3 -26.25 2.42 -8.00
CA ASP A 3 -27.32 2.76 -8.96
C ASP A 3 -28.69 2.29 -8.48
N LEU A 4 -28.76 1.20 -7.68
CA LEU A 4 -30.01 0.75 -7.06
C LEU A 4 -30.55 1.77 -6.05
N LEU A 5 -29.65 2.44 -5.32
CA LEU A 5 -30.03 3.56 -4.44
C LEU A 5 -30.45 4.78 -5.25
N ALA A 6 -29.79 5.04 -6.38
CA ALA A 6 -30.16 6.14 -7.28
C ALA A 6 -31.55 5.94 -7.92
N GLN A 7 -31.99 4.68 -8.05
CA GLN A 7 -33.34 4.29 -8.47
C GLN A 7 -34.39 4.42 -7.34
N GLY A 8 -34.02 4.96 -6.16
CA GLY A 8 -34.93 5.23 -5.06
C GLY A 8 -35.13 4.08 -4.08
N ARG A 9 -34.39 2.97 -4.22
CA ARG A 9 -34.44 1.89 -3.23
C ARG A 9 -33.82 2.32 -1.91
N SER A 10 -34.38 1.85 -0.80
CA SER A 10 -33.85 2.12 0.53
C SER A 10 -32.54 1.37 0.78
N VAL A 11 -31.69 1.93 1.64
CA VAL A 11 -30.43 1.30 2.07
C VAL A 11 -30.69 -0.06 2.72
N ALA A 12 -31.70 -0.17 3.58
CA ALA A 12 -32.10 -1.42 4.22
C ALA A 12 -32.43 -2.53 3.22
N SER A 13 -33.16 -2.20 2.15
CA SER A 13 -33.55 -3.16 1.13
C SER A 13 -32.34 -3.64 0.31
N VAL A 14 -31.43 -2.73 -0.06
CA VAL A 14 -30.20 -3.09 -0.78
C VAL A 14 -29.24 -3.88 0.10
N ALA A 15 -29.13 -3.54 1.38
CA ALA A 15 -28.30 -4.25 2.35
C ALA A 15 -28.79 -5.70 2.54
N HIS A 16 -30.10 -5.89 2.69
CA HIS A 16 -30.73 -7.19 2.78
C HIS A 16 -30.47 -8.05 1.53
N ASP A 17 -30.67 -7.50 0.33
CA ASP A 17 -30.46 -8.24 -0.93
C ASP A 17 -29.00 -8.66 -1.14
N LEU A 18 -28.06 -7.88 -0.61
CA LEU A 18 -26.62 -8.13 -0.73
C LEU A 18 -26.05 -8.92 0.45
N ASP A 19 -26.87 -9.28 1.44
CA ASP A 19 -26.45 -9.92 2.69
C ASP A 19 -25.28 -9.20 3.38
N VAL A 20 -25.37 -7.87 3.45
CA VAL A 20 -24.39 -7.01 4.12
C VAL A 20 -25.08 -6.08 5.11
N SER A 21 -24.30 -5.53 6.04
CA SER A 21 -24.82 -4.48 6.91
C SER A 21 -25.16 -3.21 6.13
N GLU A 22 -26.17 -2.47 6.58
CA GLU A 22 -26.48 -1.14 6.05
C GLU A 22 -25.27 -0.19 6.12
N GLN A 23 -24.44 -0.32 7.17
CA GLN A 23 -23.21 0.46 7.32
C GLN A 23 -22.25 0.27 6.15
N THR A 24 -22.16 -0.94 5.62
CA THR A 24 -21.35 -1.24 4.43
C THR A 24 -21.84 -0.43 3.23
N ILE A 25 -23.16 -0.36 3.02
CA ILE A 25 -23.78 0.41 1.95
C ILE A 25 -23.49 1.91 2.12
N TYR A 26 -23.62 2.44 3.34
CA TYR A 26 -23.28 3.84 3.63
C TYR A 26 -21.81 4.15 3.33
N ASN A 27 -20.90 3.25 3.69
CA ASN A 27 -19.46 3.42 3.42
C ASN A 27 -19.19 3.44 1.91
N TRP A 28 -19.79 2.53 1.14
CA TRP A 28 -19.66 2.53 -0.33
C TRP A 28 -20.23 3.80 -0.96
N ARG A 29 -21.40 4.25 -0.49
CA ARG A 29 -22.01 5.51 -0.97
C ARG A 29 -21.11 6.71 -0.70
N ARG A 30 -20.48 6.77 0.47
CA ARG A 30 -19.53 7.82 0.81
C ARG A 30 -18.30 7.78 -0.09
N GLN A 31 -17.73 6.59 -0.32
CA GLN A 31 -16.57 6.44 -1.21
C GLN A 31 -16.90 6.84 -2.64
N ASP A 32 -18.07 6.48 -3.18
CA ASP A 32 -18.50 6.92 -4.51
C ASP A 32 -18.66 8.44 -4.61
N ARG A 33 -19.14 9.10 -3.56
CA ARG A 33 -19.18 10.57 -3.51
C ARG A 33 -17.78 11.18 -3.51
N ILE A 34 -16.82 10.56 -2.84
CA ILE A 34 -15.41 10.97 -2.88
C ILE A 34 -14.82 10.73 -4.28
N ASP A 35 -15.07 9.57 -4.88
CA ASP A 35 -14.58 9.20 -6.21
C ASP A 35 -15.13 10.13 -7.31
N ARG A 36 -16.34 10.67 -7.11
CA ARG A 36 -16.96 11.70 -7.99
C ARG A 36 -16.53 13.13 -7.67
N GLY A 37 -15.69 13.35 -6.65
CA GLY A 37 -15.26 14.68 -6.22
C GLY A 37 -16.33 15.51 -5.52
N ILE A 38 -17.43 14.90 -5.07
CA ILE A 38 -18.52 15.58 -4.35
C ILE A 38 -18.14 15.79 -2.89
N GLU A 39 -17.40 14.86 -2.30
CA GLU A 39 -16.88 14.94 -0.94
C GLU A 39 -15.35 14.89 -0.92
N ALA A 40 -14.75 15.56 0.06
CA ALA A 40 -13.31 15.50 0.26
C ALA A 40 -12.89 14.12 0.80
N GLY A 41 -11.79 13.60 0.28
CA GLY A 41 -11.18 12.35 0.72
C GLY A 41 -10.29 11.75 -0.37
N LEU A 42 -9.59 10.66 -0.04
CA LEU A 42 -8.85 9.90 -1.04
C LEU A 42 -9.82 9.05 -1.86
N THR A 43 -9.76 9.22 -3.17
CA THR A 43 -10.44 8.38 -4.13
C THR A 43 -9.92 6.93 -4.04
N THR A 44 -10.72 6.00 -4.53
CA THR A 44 -10.34 4.59 -4.61
C THR A 44 -9.07 4.39 -5.45
N ALA A 45 -8.90 5.18 -6.52
CA ALA A 45 -7.70 5.18 -7.36
C ALA A 45 -6.46 5.65 -6.59
N GLU A 46 -6.53 6.81 -5.92
CA GLU A 46 -5.42 7.35 -5.12
C GLU A 46 -5.02 6.41 -3.98
N LYS A 47 -6.00 5.75 -3.34
CA LYS A 47 -5.73 4.71 -2.34
C LYS A 47 -4.95 3.54 -2.92
N GLY A 48 -5.32 3.10 -4.13
CA GLY A 48 -4.62 2.03 -4.85
C GLY A 48 -3.18 2.40 -5.18
N GLU A 49 -2.98 3.61 -5.73
CA GLU A 49 -1.64 4.14 -6.04
C GLU A 49 -0.78 4.27 -4.77
N LEU A 50 -1.34 4.79 -3.68
CA LEU A 50 -0.65 4.92 -2.41
C LEU A 50 -0.23 3.54 -1.85
N ALA A 51 -1.10 2.54 -1.96
CA ALA A 51 -0.79 1.18 -1.53
C ALA A 51 0.34 0.56 -2.39
N ALA A 52 0.28 0.74 -3.71
CA ALA A 52 1.31 0.27 -4.63
C ALA A 52 2.66 0.95 -4.36
N ALA A 53 2.67 2.26 -4.16
CA ALA A 53 3.88 3.02 -3.82
C ALA A 53 4.50 2.55 -2.50
N ARG A 54 3.68 2.37 -1.45
CA ARG A 54 4.14 1.84 -0.15
C ARG A 54 4.74 0.45 -0.28
N LYS A 55 4.12 -0.43 -1.08
CA LYS A 55 4.66 -1.76 -1.36
C LYS A 55 6.02 -1.67 -2.04
N ARG A 56 6.14 -0.83 -3.08
CA ARG A 56 7.40 -0.66 -3.82
C ARG A 56 8.52 -0.11 -2.94
N ILE A 57 8.20 0.84 -2.05
CA ILE A 57 9.17 1.38 -1.08
C ILE A 57 9.69 0.26 -0.18
N SER A 58 8.79 -0.56 0.38
CA SER A 58 9.17 -1.67 1.26
C SER A 58 10.06 -2.71 0.55
N GLU A 59 9.76 -3.02 -0.70
CA GLU A 59 10.60 -3.90 -1.54
C GLU A 59 12.00 -3.30 -1.75
N LEU A 60 12.07 -2.02 -2.14
CA LEU A 60 13.34 -1.32 -2.37
C LEU A 60 14.19 -1.20 -1.10
N GLU A 61 13.57 -0.93 0.05
CA GLU A 61 14.26 -0.90 1.34
C GLU A 61 14.86 -2.26 1.69
N THR A 62 14.14 -3.34 1.36
CA THR A 62 14.63 -4.71 1.55
C THR A 62 15.81 -5.02 0.64
N GLU A 63 15.70 -4.71 -0.66
CA GLU A 63 16.79 -4.88 -1.63
C GLU A 63 18.04 -4.11 -1.21
N LEU A 64 17.88 -2.86 -0.79
CA LEU A 64 18.95 -1.99 -0.36
C LEU A 64 19.62 -2.51 0.92
N ALA A 65 18.86 -3.06 1.87
CA ALA A 65 19.41 -3.68 3.07
C ALA A 65 20.30 -4.90 2.74
N VAL A 66 19.87 -5.74 1.79
CA VAL A 66 20.66 -6.89 1.31
C VAL A 66 21.94 -6.42 0.62
N ALA A 67 21.84 -5.44 -0.28
CA ALA A 67 22.99 -4.90 -1.00
C ALA A 67 24.04 -4.30 -0.03
N ARG A 68 23.59 -3.55 0.99
CA ARG A 68 24.50 -3.00 2.01
C ARG A 68 25.23 -4.09 2.77
N ARG A 69 24.53 -5.14 3.22
CA ARG A 69 25.16 -6.29 3.88
C ARG A 69 26.21 -6.97 3.01
N ALA A 70 25.95 -7.14 1.72
CA ALA A 70 26.92 -7.71 0.79
C ALA A 70 28.18 -6.84 0.63
N VAL A 71 28.00 -5.52 0.54
CA VAL A 71 29.12 -4.56 0.51
C VAL A 71 29.94 -4.61 1.79
N ASP A 72 29.30 -4.72 2.94
CA ASP A 72 30.00 -4.78 4.24
C ASP A 72 30.84 -6.05 4.36
N VAL A 73 30.29 -7.20 3.95
CA VAL A 73 31.04 -8.48 3.88
C VAL A 73 32.23 -8.37 2.94
N LEU A 74 32.07 -7.73 1.77
CA LEU A 74 33.18 -7.56 0.83
C LEU A 74 34.28 -6.67 1.41
N LYS A 75 33.92 -5.55 2.08
CA LYS A 75 34.89 -4.66 2.74
C LYS A 75 35.72 -5.41 3.78
N GLU A 76 35.09 -6.24 4.60
CA GLU A 76 35.76 -7.08 5.60
C GLU A 76 36.78 -8.04 4.95
N GLN A 77 36.46 -8.62 3.79
CA GLN A 77 37.39 -9.51 3.07
C GLN A 77 38.55 -8.76 2.40
N THR A 78 38.35 -7.51 2.00
CA THR A 78 39.35 -6.72 1.27
C THR A 78 40.33 -5.97 2.18
N ASP A 79 40.24 -6.08 3.51
CA ASP A 79 41.11 -5.38 4.44
C ASP A 79 42.57 -5.92 4.33
N PRO A 80 43.51 -5.24 3.63
CA PRO A 80 44.84 -5.78 3.34
C PRO A 80 45.79 -5.67 4.55
N LYS A 81 45.28 -5.14 5.67
CA LYS A 81 46.09 -4.65 6.80
C LYS A 81 46.70 -5.77 7.66
N GLY A 82 46.38 -7.03 7.36
CA GLY A 82 47.04 -8.21 7.92
C GLY A 82 48.24 -8.74 7.11
N ALA A 83 48.38 -8.36 5.84
CA ALA A 83 49.39 -8.92 4.94
C ALA A 83 50.75 -8.18 4.98
N VAL A 84 50.80 -6.99 5.59
CA VAL A 84 52.04 -6.20 5.70
C VAL A 84 52.46 -6.09 7.17
N ARG A 85 52.93 -7.19 7.77
CA ARG A 85 53.73 -7.10 9.01
C ARG A 85 54.88 -8.10 9.04
N ARG A 86 56.03 -7.56 8.61
CA ARG A 86 57.44 -7.95 8.87
C ARG A 86 57.93 -9.31 8.34
N SER A 87 58.70 -9.23 7.27
CA SER A 87 59.93 -10.00 7.12
C SER A 87 61.05 -9.26 7.85
N LYS A 88 61.58 -9.83 8.94
CA LYS A 88 62.92 -9.54 9.44
C LYS A 88 63.47 -10.79 10.11
#